data_AF-A0A2J5PUM4-F1
#
_entry.id   AF-A0A2J5PUM4-F1
#
_cell.length_a   1.000
_cell.length_b   1.000
_cell.length_c   1.000
_cell.angle_alpha   90.00
_cell.angle_beta   90.00
_cell.angle_gamma   90.00
#
_symmetry.space_group_name_H-M   'P 1'
#
loop_
_entity.id
_entity.type
_entity.pdbx_description
1 polymer ?
#
loop_
_entity_poly.entity_id
_entity_poly.type
_entity_poly.pdbx_seq_one_letter_code
_entity_poly.pdbx_strand_id
1 'polypeptide(L)'
;VMVWVYQLSDRKTFDKRVYQQLVTESEEAAGDERLASRSLVVKPGADVSLDMPMDEKAQFIAVVGLFRAPDMVKNDWKLVLRRDDLDPDKPRIIEASHNRLTLKPLKDD
;
A
#
# COMPACT_ATOMS: atom_id res chain seq x y z
N VAL A 1 -1.31 -11.43 6.88
CA VAL A 1 -2.12 -10.73 5.88
C VAL A 1 -1.31 -10.61 4.59
N MET A 2 -1.95 -10.77 3.43
CA MET A 2 -1.31 -10.47 2.15
C MET A 2 -1.39 -8.95 1.93
N VAL A 3 -0.27 -8.34 1.56
CA VAL A 3 -0.17 -6.90 1.27
C VAL A 3 0.33 -6.73 -0.16
N TRP A 4 -0.36 -5.89 -0.92
CA TRP A 4 0.09 -5.44 -2.22
C TRP A 4 0.63 -4.02 -2.13
N VAL A 5 1.77 -3.79 -2.76
CA VAL A 5 2.44 -2.50 -2.85
C VAL A 5 2.59 -2.14 -4.32
N TYR A 6 2.11 -0.96 -4.68
CA TYR A 6 2.14 -0.44 -6.04
C TYR A 6 2.93 0.85 -6.11
N GLN A 7 3.72 1.00 -7.16
CA GLN A 7 4.22 2.30 -7.59
C GLN A 7 3.31 2.82 -8.71
N LEU A 8 2.79 4.03 -8.55
CA LEU A 8 1.81 4.62 -9.47
C LEU A 8 2.31 5.96 -10.02
N SER A 9 2.07 6.21 -11.30
CA SER A 9 2.24 7.54 -11.92
C SER A 9 1.11 8.52 -11.54
N ASP A 10 -0.13 8.04 -11.41
CA ASP A 10 -1.30 8.80 -10.94
C ASP A 10 -2.18 7.91 -10.04
N ARG A 11 -2.85 8.48 -9.03
CA ARG A 11 -3.64 7.75 -8.03
C ARG A 11 -5.16 7.78 -8.24
N LYS A 12 -5.68 8.57 -9.19
CA LYS A 12 -7.12 8.85 -9.34
C LYS A 12 -7.94 7.60 -9.59
N THR A 13 -7.44 6.68 -10.41
CA THR A 13 -8.11 5.41 -10.71
C THR A 13 -8.14 4.52 -9.46
N PHE A 14 -6.98 4.37 -8.80
CA PHE A 14 -6.84 3.59 -7.57
C PHE A 14 -7.72 4.10 -6.42
N ASP A 15 -7.82 5.42 -6.25
CA ASP A 15 -8.64 6.02 -5.19
C ASP A 15 -10.12 5.64 -5.29
N LYS A 16 -10.63 5.56 -6.53
CA LYS A 16 -12.02 5.18 -6.82
C LYS A 16 -12.28 3.69 -6.66
N ARG A 17 -11.24 2.84 -6.60
CA ARG A 17 -11.40 1.40 -6.44
C ARG A 17 -11.94 1.06 -5.05
N VAL A 18 -12.97 0.22 -5.04
CA VAL A 18 -13.46 -0.43 -3.83
C VAL A 18 -12.78 -1.78 -3.62
N TYR A 19 -12.77 -2.25 -2.38
CA TYR A 19 -12.06 -3.48 -2.00
C TYR A 19 -12.40 -4.70 -2.87
N GLN A 20 -13.70 -4.89 -3.15
CA GLN A 20 -14.18 -6.04 -3.94
C GLN A 20 -13.58 -6.06 -5.35
N GLN A 21 -13.45 -4.90 -5.99
CA GLN A 21 -12.84 -4.78 -7.32
C GLN A 21 -11.37 -5.15 -7.26
N LEU A 22 -10.63 -4.66 -6.25
CA LEU A 22 -9.21 -4.97 -6.10
C LEU A 22 -8.95 -6.47 -5.88
N VAL A 23 -9.73 -7.12 -5.02
CA VAL A 23 -9.56 -8.56 -4.74
C VAL A 23 -9.91 -9.41 -5.97
N THR A 24 -10.91 -8.99 -6.76
CA THR A 24 -11.37 -9.75 -7.94
C THR A 24 -10.43 -9.58 -9.13
N GLU A 25 -9.94 -8.36 -9.36
CA GLU A 25 -9.04 -8.03 -10.46
C GLU A 25 -7.56 -8.35 -10.16
N SER A 26 -7.26 -8.91 -8.99
CA SER A 26 -5.93 -9.34 -8.53
C SER A 26 -4.92 -8.19 -8.37
N GLU A 27 -3.61 -8.50 -8.38
CA GLU A 27 -2.54 -7.50 -8.25
C GLU A 27 -2.52 -6.49 -9.43
N GLU A 28 -3.23 -6.79 -10.52
CA GLU A 28 -3.39 -5.90 -11.68
C GLU A 28 -4.43 -4.77 -11.45
N ALA A 29 -5.19 -4.84 -10.35
CA ALA A 29 -6.33 -3.96 -10.13
C ALA A 29 -5.99 -2.48 -9.91
N ALA A 30 -4.71 -2.15 -9.72
CA ALA A 30 -4.24 -0.77 -9.66
C ALA A 30 -4.44 -0.01 -10.98
N GLY A 31 -4.60 -0.72 -12.11
CA GLY A 31 -4.88 -0.14 -13.43
C GLY A 31 -3.63 0.32 -14.18
N ASP A 32 -3.85 1.00 -15.31
CA ASP A 32 -2.81 1.32 -16.31
C ASP A 32 -1.70 2.27 -15.80
N GLU A 33 -1.96 3.02 -14.73
CA GLU A 33 -0.98 3.92 -14.09
C GLU A 33 0.01 3.17 -13.18
N ARG A 34 -0.09 1.84 -13.09
CA ARG A 34 0.82 0.98 -12.33
C ARG A 34 2.14 0.84 -13.08
N LEU A 35 3.22 1.29 -12.43
CA LEU A 35 4.58 1.19 -12.95
C LEU A 35 5.28 -0.07 -12.44
N ALA A 36 5.02 -0.43 -11.19
CA ALA A 36 5.55 -1.63 -10.56
C ALA A 36 4.61 -2.13 -9.48
N SER A 37 4.70 -3.43 -9.17
CA SER A 37 3.99 -4.04 -8.05
C SER A 37 4.84 -5.08 -7.32
N ARG A 38 4.55 -5.25 -6.03
CA ARG A 38 5.09 -6.30 -5.18
C ARG A 38 4.00 -6.81 -4.24
N SER A 39 3.99 -8.11 -4.01
CA SER A 39 3.17 -8.77 -3.01
C SER A 39 4.02 -9.36 -1.90
N LEU A 40 3.57 -9.22 -0.66
CA LEU A 40 4.25 -9.74 0.53
C LEU A 40 3.24 -10.27 1.56
N VAL A 41 3.65 -11.29 2.31
CA VAL A 41 2.84 -11.86 3.40
C VAL A 41 3.41 -11.42 4.74
N VAL A 42 2.65 -10.60 5.46
CA VAL A 42 2.98 -10.20 6.84
C VAL A 42 2.38 -11.23 7.80
N LYS A 43 3.23 -11.95 8.54
CA LYS A 43 2.78 -12.93 9.54
C LYS A 43 2.38 -12.20 10.84
N PRO A 44 1.40 -12.71 11.61
CA PRO A 44 1.05 -12.12 12.90
C PRO A 44 2.27 -12.03 13.83
N GLY A 45 2.48 -10.85 14.44
CA GLY A 45 3.60 -10.61 15.37
C GLY A 45 4.98 -10.54 14.72
N ALA A 46 5.06 -10.49 13.39
CA ALA A 46 6.30 -10.39 12.66
C ALA A 46 6.35 -9.15 11.77
N ASP A 47 7.56 -8.65 11.54
CA ASP A 47 7.83 -7.56 10.63
C ASP A 47 8.37 -8.07 9.29
N VAL A 48 8.13 -7.30 8.23
CA VAL A 48 8.68 -7.54 6.89
C VAL A 48 9.19 -6.22 6.36
N SER A 49 10.41 -6.22 5.80
CA SER A 49 10.94 -5.08 5.07
C SER A 49 10.72 -5.27 3.57
N LEU A 50 10.40 -4.19 2.88
CA LEU A 50 10.35 -4.13 1.43
C LEU A 50 11.32 -3.06 0.97
N ASP A 51 12.38 -3.50 0.30
CA ASP A 51 13.32 -2.64 -0.41
C ASP A 51 13.22 -2.95 -1.89
N MET A 52 12.93 -1.92 -2.69
CA MET A 52 12.87 -2.04 -4.13
C MET A 52 13.23 -0.71 -4.80
N PRO A 53 13.83 -0.74 -6.00
CA PRO A 53 14.03 0.47 -6.79
C PRO A 53 12.71 1.20 -7.05
N MET A 54 12.72 2.52 -6.91
CA MET A 54 11.60 3.36 -7.29
C MET A 54 11.71 3.75 -8.76
N ASP A 55 10.66 3.48 -9.52
CA ASP A 55 10.52 3.91 -10.91
C ASP A 55 10.59 5.44 -10.98
N GLU A 56 11.32 5.96 -11.96
CA GLU A 56 11.52 7.40 -12.11
C GLU A 56 10.21 8.17 -12.24
N LYS A 57 9.18 7.55 -12.85
CA LYS A 57 7.85 8.14 -13.06
C LYS A 57 6.94 7.97 -11.86
N ALA A 58 7.31 7.20 -10.83
CA ALA A 58 6.47 6.99 -9.66
C ALA A 58 6.25 8.32 -8.92
N GLN A 59 4.98 8.63 -8.67
CA GLN A 59 4.55 9.79 -7.87
C GLN A 59 3.87 9.36 -6.57
N PHE A 60 3.33 8.14 -6.54
CA PHE A 60 2.61 7.59 -5.40
C PHE A 60 3.01 6.15 -5.12
N ILE A 61 3.01 5.79 -3.84
CA ILE A 61 3.06 4.41 -3.37
C ILE A 61 1.71 4.06 -2.77
N ALA A 62 1.01 3.11 -3.38
CA ALA A 62 -0.25 2.59 -2.86
C ALA A 62 -0.01 1.25 -2.15
N VAL A 63 -0.60 1.09 -0.97
CA VAL A 63 -0.48 -0.13 -0.15
C VAL A 63 -1.88 -0.65 0.14
N VAL A 64 -2.12 -1.93 -0.12
CA VAL A 64 -3.42 -2.59 0.05
C VAL A 64 -3.24 -3.80 0.96
N GLY A 65 -3.96 -3.82 2.08
CA GLY A 65 -4.05 -4.98 2.96
C GLY A 65 -5.27 -5.84 2.62
N LEU A 66 -5.05 -7.10 2.26
CA LEU A 66 -6.12 -8.05 1.95
C LEU A 66 -6.65 -8.70 3.23
N PHE A 67 -7.45 -7.94 3.98
CA PHE A 67 -8.04 -8.38 5.24
C PHE A 67 -9.30 -9.24 5.04
N ARG A 68 -9.60 -10.09 6.02
CA ARG A 68 -10.81 -10.93 5.96
C ARG A 68 -12.09 -10.13 6.19
N ALA A 69 -12.03 -9.07 7.01
CA ALA A 69 -13.18 -8.24 7.36
C ALA A 69 -12.75 -6.76 7.44
N PRO A 70 -12.43 -6.11 6.30
CA PRO A 70 -12.10 -4.69 6.26
C PRO A 70 -13.33 -3.81 6.48
N ASP A 71 -13.14 -2.61 7.01
CA ASP A 71 -14.17 -1.58 7.09
C ASP A 71 -14.25 -0.80 5.77
N MET A 72 -15.27 -1.09 4.95
CA MET A 72 -15.45 -0.46 3.64
C MET A 72 -15.86 1.02 3.72
N VAL A 73 -16.36 1.47 4.87
CA VAL A 73 -16.75 2.86 5.07
C VAL A 73 -15.51 3.68 5.41
N LYS A 74 -14.63 3.16 6.28
CA LYS A 74 -13.39 3.84 6.67
C LYS A 74 -12.30 3.77 5.60
N ASN A 75 -12.32 2.74 4.75
CA ASN A 75 -11.30 2.50 3.73
C ASN A 75 -9.86 2.43 4.27
N ASP A 76 -9.71 2.06 5.53
CA ASP A 76 -8.41 1.93 6.22
C ASP A 76 -7.68 0.64 5.85
N TRP A 77 -8.23 -0.16 4.95
CA TRP A 77 -7.56 -1.31 4.32
C TRP A 77 -6.57 -0.91 3.22
N LYS A 78 -6.57 0.36 2.77
CA LYS A 78 -5.59 0.92 1.82
C LYS A 78 -4.94 2.20 2.34
N LEU A 79 -3.72 2.45 1.87
CA LEU A 79 -2.99 3.70 2.07
C LEU A 79 -2.41 4.17 0.74
N VAL A 80 -2.23 5.48 0.59
CA VAL A 80 -1.48 6.08 -0.52
C VAL A 80 -0.53 7.13 0.04
N LEU A 81 0.75 6.96 -0.23
CA LEU A 81 1.83 7.87 0.14
C LEU A 81 2.27 8.62 -1.11
N ARG A 82 2.60 9.91 -0.99
CA ARG A 82 3.29 10.62 -2.06
C ARG A 82 4.76 10.26 -2.05
N ARG A 83 5.41 10.29 -3.20
CA ARG A 83 6.86 10.16 -3.30
C ARG A 83 7.59 11.15 -2.40
N ASP A 84 7.09 12.39 -2.32
CA ASP A 84 7.67 13.45 -1.48
C ASP A 84 7.55 13.16 0.04
N ASP A 85 6.68 12.23 0.45
CA ASP A 85 6.51 11.82 1.85
C ASP A 85 7.45 10.67 2.27
N LEU A 86 8.35 10.26 1.36
CA LEU A 86 9.31 9.17 1.55
C LEU A 86 10.71 9.74 1.72
N ASP A 87 11.39 9.27 2.75
CA ASP A 87 12.80 9.53 2.99
C ASP A 87 13.62 8.43 2.30
N PRO A 88 14.71 8.76 1.59
CA PRO A 88 15.52 7.77 0.87
C PRO A 88 16.26 6.80 1.81
N ASP A 89 16.53 7.21 3.05
CA ASP A 89 17.32 6.46 4.02
C ASP A 89 16.48 5.92 5.18
N LYS A 90 15.32 6.53 5.46
CA LYS A 90 14.43 6.14 6.56
C LYS A 90 13.12 5.51 6.05
N PRO A 91 12.87 4.22 6.30
CA PRO A 91 11.66 3.56 5.82
C PRO A 91 10.41 4.06 6.56
N ARG A 92 9.30 4.18 5.83
CA ARG A 92 7.97 4.37 6.44
C ARG A 92 7.49 3.07 7.06
N ILE A 93 7.02 3.15 8.31
CA ILE A 93 6.45 2.00 9.02
C ILE A 93 4.94 1.98 8.85
N ILE A 94 4.42 0.90 8.28
CA ILE A 94 3.00 0.63 8.15
C ILE A 94 2.66 -0.59 9.02
N GLU A 95 1.77 -0.40 9.97
CA GLU A 95 1.25 -1.49 10.79
C GLU A 95 -0.02 -2.07 10.16
N ALA A 96 -0.06 -3.39 10.04
CA ALA A 96 -1.26 -4.12 9.69
C ALA A 96 -1.84 -4.78 10.95
N SER A 97 -2.90 -4.18 11.52
CA SER A 97 -3.54 -4.69 12.74
C SER A 97 -5.06 -4.51 12.65
N HIS A 98 -5.83 -5.36 13.35
CA HIS A 98 -7.29 -5.20 13.47
C HIS A 98 -8.05 -5.00 12.15
N ASN A 99 -7.65 -5.72 11.09
CA ASN A 99 -8.21 -5.60 9.73
C ASN A 99 -8.03 -4.24 9.05
N ARG A 100 -7.02 -3.46 9.45
CA ARG A 100 -6.67 -2.18 8.83
C ARG A 100 -5.16 -2.00 8.69
N LEU A 101 -4.78 -1.06 7.84
CA LEU A 101 -3.45 -0.48 7.75
C LEU A 101 -3.40 0.81 8.56
N THR A 102 -2.28 1.07 9.21
CA THR A 102 -2.04 2.32 9.92
C THR A 102 -0.62 2.76 9.63
N LEU A 103 -0.49 3.93 9.00
CA LEU A 103 0.79 4.58 8.79
C LEU A 103 1.24 5.14 10.14
N LYS A 104 2.38 4.66 10.66
CA LYS A 104 2.92 5.21 11.90
C LYS A 104 3.46 6.62 11.63
N PRO A 105 3.39 7.52 12.63
CA PRO A 105 4.10 8.79 12.59
C PRO A 105 5.59 8.58 12.28
N LEU A 106 6.23 9.59 11.71
CA LEU A 106 7.68 9.63 11.69
C LEU A 106 8.16 9.58 13.15
N LYS A 107 9.21 8.81 13.43
CA LYS A 107 9.87 8.94 14.72
C LYS A 107 10.57 10.29 14.70
N ASP A 108 10.30 11.12 15.70
CA ASP A 108 11.13 12.29 15.96
C ASP A 108 12.54 11.78 16.31
N ASP A 109 13.56 12.37 15.68
CA ASP A 109 14.97 12.09 16.00
C ASP A 109 15.35 12.63 17.38
#